data_AF-A0AAD5A1W3-F1
#
_entry.id   AF-A0AAD5A1W3-F1
#
_cell.length_a   1.000
_cell.length_b   1.000
_cell.length_c   1.000
_cell.angle_alpha   90.00
_cell.angle_beta   90.00
_cell.angle_gamma   90.00
#
_symmetry.space_group_name_H-M   'P 1'
#
loop_
_entity.id
_entity.type
_entity.pdbx_description
1 polymer ?
#
loop_
_entity_poly.entity_id
_entity_poly.type
_entity_poly.pdbx_seq_one_letter_code
_entity_poly.pdbx_strand_id
1 'polypeptide(L)'
;MGWPAFLNISPNVQEEGAMKEDAGTQDTPYTEDTLVEQLELCVDYLWKSERHELIADINKPVIAVFEKRRDFKRLSELYYDIHRSYLKVNEVVNSEKRLFGRYYRVAFYGQAV
;
A
#
# COMPACT_ATOMS: atom_id res chain seq x y z
N MET A 1 14.30 -5.28 -2.37
CA MET A 1 13.16 -5.71 -1.52
C MET A 1 12.24 -6.55 -2.38
N GLY A 2 11.65 -7.62 -1.84
CA GLY A 2 10.67 -8.45 -2.56
C GLY A 2 9.32 -8.41 -1.85
N TRP A 3 8.35 -9.19 -2.33
CA TRP A 3 7.01 -9.30 -1.75
C TRP A 3 6.95 -9.52 -0.22
N PRO A 4 7.91 -10.21 0.45
CA PRO A 4 7.83 -10.41 1.91
C PRO A 4 7.87 -9.11 2.72
N ALA A 5 8.39 -8.01 2.16
CA ALA A 5 8.40 -6.70 2.80
C ALA A 5 6.99 -6.16 3.08
N PHE A 6 5.98 -6.65 2.36
CA PHE A 6 4.60 -6.17 2.43
C PHE A 6 3.67 -7.09 3.24
N LEU A 7 4.19 -8.15 3.87
CA LEU A 7 3.40 -9.13 4.63
C LEU A 7 2.63 -8.51 5.81
N ASN A 8 3.20 -7.48 6.43
CA ASN A 8 2.55 -6.76 7.53
C ASN A 8 1.35 -5.91 7.06
N ILE A 9 1.27 -5.62 5.75
CA ILE A 9 0.18 -4.84 5.15
C ILE A 9 -0.93 -5.77 4.65
N SER A 10 -0.56 -6.85 3.96
CA SER A 10 -1.51 -7.85 3.48
C SER A 10 -0.82 -9.21 3.31
N PRO A 11 -1.39 -10.31 3.83
CA PRO A 11 -0.85 -11.65 3.59
C PRO A 11 -0.98 -12.11 2.14
N ASN A 12 -1.90 -11.53 1.35
CA ASN A 12 -2.15 -11.93 -0.03
C ASN A 12 -0.96 -11.67 -0.96
N VAL A 13 -0.01 -10.82 -0.56
CA VAL A 13 1.24 -10.57 -1.32
C VAL A 13 2.10 -11.81 -1.48
N GLN A 14 1.84 -12.88 -0.72
CA GLN A 14 2.48 -14.18 -0.93
C GLN A 14 2.17 -14.78 -2.31
N GLU A 15 1.00 -14.45 -2.90
CA GLU A 15 0.60 -14.92 -4.23
C GLU A 15 1.54 -14.40 -5.33
N GLU A 16 2.12 -13.21 -5.15
CA GLU A 16 3.13 -12.62 -6.05
C GLU A 16 4.40 -13.47 -6.16
N GLY A 17 4.71 -14.25 -5.12
CA GLY A 17 5.84 -15.17 -5.12
C GLY A 17 5.62 -16.44 -5.96
N ALA A 18 4.38 -16.73 -6.34
CA ALA A 18 4.03 -17.86 -7.19
C ALA A 18 3.90 -17.48 -8.67
N MET A 19 3.94 -16.18 -9.00
CA MET A 19 3.87 -15.72 -10.38
C MET A 19 5.17 -16.05 -11.12
N LYS A 20 5.06 -16.60 -12.34
CA LYS A 20 6.21 -16.74 -13.23
C LYS A 20 6.70 -15.34 -13.59
N GLU A 21 8.03 -15.16 -13.65
CA GLU A 21 8.63 -13.92 -14.15
C GLU A 21 7.95 -13.53 -15.46
N ASP A 22 7.43 -12.31 -15.50
CA ASP A 22 6.68 -11.79 -16.62
C ASP A 22 7.65 -11.56 -17.78
N ALA A 23 7.88 -12.60 -18.58
CA ALA A 23 8.83 -12.59 -19.69
C ALA A 23 8.31 -11.77 -20.90
N GLY A 24 7.18 -11.07 -20.76
CA GLY A 24 6.43 -10.56 -21.91
C GLY A 24 5.61 -9.31 -21.66
N THR A 25 6.20 -8.21 -21.20
CA THR A 25 5.80 -6.86 -21.66
C THR A 25 6.90 -5.85 -21.32
N GLN A 26 7.74 -5.51 -22.31
CA GLN A 26 8.91 -4.62 -22.13
C GLN A 26 8.58 -3.11 -22.18
N ASP A 27 7.33 -2.70 -22.01
CA ASP A 27 6.97 -1.28 -22.16
C ASP A 27 7.11 -0.46 -20.86
N THR A 28 7.17 -1.10 -19.68
CA THR A 28 7.43 -0.41 -18.40
C THR A 28 8.76 -0.87 -17.80
N PRO A 29 9.74 0.02 -17.64
CA PRO A 29 11.02 -0.37 -17.05
C PRO A 29 10.83 -0.66 -15.56
N TYR A 30 11.27 -1.83 -15.10
CA TYR A 30 11.31 -2.17 -13.67
C TYR A 30 12.50 -1.45 -13.01
N THR A 31 12.26 -0.27 -12.44
CA THR A 31 13.28 0.52 -11.74
C THR A 31 12.90 0.80 -10.28
N GLU A 32 13.87 1.28 -9.50
CA GLU A 32 13.61 1.76 -8.13
C GLU A 32 12.63 2.94 -8.14
N ASP A 33 12.69 3.81 -9.15
CA ASP A 33 11.79 4.95 -9.31
C ASP A 33 10.36 4.50 -9.58
N THR A 34 10.16 3.55 -10.50
CA THR A 34 8.81 3.03 -10.77
C THR A 34 8.22 2.33 -9.55
N LEU A 35 9.05 1.67 -8.73
CA LEU A 35 8.58 1.08 -7.46
C LEU A 35 8.16 2.18 -6.47
N VAL A 36 8.94 3.25 -6.33
CA VAL A 36 8.59 4.38 -5.45
C VAL A 36 7.28 5.02 -5.90
N GLU A 37 7.07 5.25 -7.20
CA GLU A 37 5.83 5.81 -7.73
C GLU A 37 4.60 4.94 -7.41
N GLN A 38 4.73 3.61 -7.53
CA GLN A 38 3.65 2.69 -7.15
C GLN A 38 3.35 2.73 -5.64
N LEU A 39 4.37 2.91 -4.80
CA LEU A 39 4.20 3.03 -3.36
C LEU A 39 3.58 4.37 -2.96
N GLU A 40 3.98 5.48 -3.58
CA GLU A 40 3.34 6.79 -3.39
C GLU A 40 1.86 6.74 -3.80
N LEU A 41 1.53 6.08 -4.91
CA LEU A 41 0.15 5.86 -5.34
C LEU A 41 -0.63 4.97 -4.35
N CYS A 42 0.01 3.94 -3.79
CA CYS A 42 -0.59 3.11 -2.76
C CYS A 42 -0.96 3.94 -1.50
N VAL A 43 -0.07 4.85 -1.08
CA VAL A 43 -0.35 5.77 0.04
C VAL A 43 -1.57 6.64 -0.23
N ASP A 44 -1.71 7.19 -1.43
CA ASP A 44 -2.89 7.98 -1.83
C ASP A 44 -4.19 7.16 -1.75
N TYR A 45 -4.18 5.91 -2.23
CA TYR A 45 -5.33 5.02 -2.09
C TYR A 45 -5.63 4.61 -0.65
N LEU A 46 -4.60 4.44 0.20
CA LEU A 46 -4.79 4.18 1.64
C LEU A 46 -5.42 5.40 2.34
N TRP A 47 -5.03 6.61 1.96
CA TRP A 47 -5.70 7.84 2.42
C TRP A 47 -7.18 7.87 2.00
N LYS A 48 -7.46 7.65 0.72
CA LYS A 48 -8.83 7.68 0.15
C LYS A 48 -9.74 6.59 0.70
N SER A 49 -9.17 5.43 1.03
CA SER A 49 -9.91 4.30 1.64
C SER A 49 -10.01 4.39 3.17
N GLU A 50 -9.55 5.50 3.75
CA GLU A 50 -9.52 5.73 5.19
C GLU A 50 -8.71 4.67 5.97
N ARG A 51 -7.72 4.02 5.35
CA ARG A 51 -6.84 3.00 5.98
C ARG A 51 -5.52 3.61 6.45
N HIS A 52 -5.64 4.63 7.30
CA HIS A 52 -4.52 5.49 7.67
C HIS A 52 -3.39 4.80 8.46
N GLU A 53 -3.70 3.71 9.16
CA GLU A 53 -2.74 2.95 9.97
C GLU A 53 -1.64 2.29 9.12
N LEU A 54 -1.96 1.94 7.87
CA LEU A 54 -1.06 1.22 6.95
C LEU A 54 -0.07 2.14 6.22
N ILE A 55 -0.30 3.45 6.25
CA ILE A 55 0.51 4.44 5.52
C ILE A 55 1.98 4.40 5.97
N ALA A 56 2.23 4.22 7.27
CA ALA A 56 3.58 4.14 7.79
C ALA A 56 4.35 2.92 7.25
N ASP A 57 3.68 1.77 7.11
CA ASP A 57 4.31 0.55 6.62
C ASP A 57 4.66 0.64 5.12
N ILE A 58 3.82 1.29 4.31
CA ILE A 58 4.12 1.55 2.89
C ILE A 58 5.27 2.54 2.72
N ASN A 59 5.39 3.53 3.60
CA ASN A 59 6.43 4.56 3.49
C ASN A 59 7.82 4.08 3.94
N LYS A 60 7.94 3.01 4.74
CA LYS A 60 9.24 2.45 5.16
C LYS A 60 10.20 2.15 3.99
N PRO A 61 9.80 1.42 2.94
CA PRO A 61 10.67 1.19 1.78
C PRO A 61 11.02 2.48 1.03
N VAL A 62 10.11 3.44 0.94
CA VAL A 62 10.34 4.74 0.27
C VAL A 62 11.37 5.57 1.05
N ILE A 63 11.25 5.59 2.38
CA ILE A 63 12.22 6.24 3.28
C ILE A 63 13.62 5.68 3.03
N ALA A 64 13.78 4.35 2.98
CA ALA A 64 15.08 3.73 2.75
C ALA A 64 15.71 4.15 1.40
N VAL A 65 14.89 4.34 0.36
CA VAL A 65 15.35 4.86 -0.94
C VAL A 65 15.84 6.31 -0.82
N PHE A 66 15.05 7.19 -0.20
CA PHE A 66 15.44 8.60 -0.07
C PHE A 66 16.58 8.85 0.92
N GLU A 67 16.74 8.00 1.95
CA GLU A 67 17.92 8.01 2.82
C GLU A 67 19.20 7.70 2.03
N LYS A 68 19.17 6.65 1.18
CA LYS A 68 20.29 6.29 0.30
C LYS A 68 20.64 7.41 -0.68
N ARG A 69 19.62 8.10 -1.21
CA ARG A 69 19.77 9.24 -2.12
C ARG A 69 20.13 10.54 -1.41
N ARG A 70 20.05 10.58 -0.08
CA ARG A 70 20.19 11.79 0.75
C ARG A 70 19.19 12.90 0.37
N ASP A 71 17.99 12.52 -0.04
CA ASP A 71 16.91 13.46 -0.32
C ASP A 71 16.17 13.83 0.98
N PHE A 72 16.78 14.71 1.75
CA PHE A 72 16.24 15.12 3.06
C PHE A 72 14.93 15.90 2.96
N LYS A 73 14.67 16.53 1.81
CA LYS A 73 13.42 17.25 1.58
C LYS A 73 12.26 16.25 1.48
N ARG A 74 12.39 15.24 0.61
CA ARG A 74 11.39 14.17 0.47
C ARG A 74 11.21 13.38 1.77
N LEU A 75 12.29 13.14 2.52
CA LEU A 75 12.19 12.50 3.84
C LEU A 75 11.35 13.32 4.82
N SER A 76 11.56 14.65 4.88
CA SER A 76 10.76 15.53 5.73
C SER A 76 9.27 15.49 5.35
N GLU A 77 8.96 15.47 4.06
CA GLU A 77 7.58 15.38 3.55
C GLU A 77 6.92 14.04 3.94
N LEU A 78 7.63 12.92 3.75
CA LEU A 78 7.13 11.58 4.14
C LEU A 78 6.84 11.45 5.64
N TYR A 79 7.75 11.93 6.49
CA TYR A 79 7.50 11.89 7.94
C TYR A 79 6.34 12.81 8.35
N TYR A 80 6.14 13.93 7.65
CA TYR A 80 4.98 14.78 7.86
C TYR A 80 3.67 14.07 7.46
N ASP A 81 3.66 13.33 6.36
CA ASP A 81 2.49 12.56 5.93
C ASP A 81 2.17 11.40 6.89
N ILE A 82 3.18 10.72 7.43
CA ILE A 82 3.00 9.71 8.49
C ILE A 82 2.45 10.34 9.76
N HIS A 83 2.95 11.52 10.15
CA HIS A 83 2.40 12.25 11.29
C HIS A 83 0.91 12.56 11.08
N ARG A 84 0.54 13.06 9.90
CA ARG A 84 -0.85 13.35 9.56
C ARG A 84 -1.74 12.11 9.54
N SER A 85 -1.23 10.96 9.09
CA SER A 85 -2.02 9.73 9.10
C SER A 85 -2.37 9.30 10.53
N TYR A 86 -1.42 9.34 11.47
CA TYR A 86 -1.69 9.03 12.87
C TYR A 86 -2.57 10.07 13.57
N LEU A 87 -2.40 11.35 13.25
CA LEU A 87 -3.32 12.38 13.72
C LEU A 87 -4.75 12.05 13.25
N LYS A 88 -4.91 11.64 11.99
CA LYS A 88 -6.21 11.26 11.45
C LYS A 88 -6.79 10.05 12.15
N VAL A 89 -6.00 9.01 12.42
CA VAL A 89 -6.41 7.83 13.22
C VAL A 89 -6.96 8.27 14.57
N ASN A 90 -6.29 9.16 15.29
CA ASN A 90 -6.76 9.65 16.59
C ASN A 90 -8.11 10.38 16.50
N GLU A 91 -8.34 11.18 15.47
CA GLU A 91 -9.62 11.88 15.26
C GLU A 91 -10.79 10.91 15.06
N VAL A 92 -10.55 9.83 14.32
CA VAL A 92 -11.61 8.96 13.81
C VAL A 92 -11.85 7.72 14.67
N VAL A 93 -10.84 7.22 15.39
CA VAL A 93 -10.88 5.92 16.10
C VAL A 93 -12.02 5.83 17.11
N ASN A 94 -12.35 6.93 17.79
CA ASN A 94 -13.41 6.97 18.81
C ASN A 94 -14.73 7.59 18.31
N SER A 95 -14.81 7.92 17.01
CA SER A 95 -15.94 8.69 16.46
C SER A 95 -16.99 7.84 15.76
N GLU A 96 -16.75 6.53 15.57
CA GLU A 96 -17.56 5.61 14.74
C GLU A 96 -17.81 6.10 13.29
N LYS A 97 -17.08 7.11 12.80
CA LYS A 97 -17.27 7.71 11.47
C LYS A 97 -16.69 6.88 10.32
N ARG A 98 -15.85 5.88 10.60
CA ARG A 98 -15.20 5.02 9.59
C ARG A 98 -16.07 3.80 9.28
N LEU A 99 -16.60 3.76 8.06
CA LEU A 99 -17.45 2.67 7.58
C LEU A 99 -16.76 1.94 6.43
N PHE A 100 -15.99 0.89 6.73
CA PHE A 100 -15.21 0.16 5.72
C PHE A 100 -16.00 -0.76 4.80
N GLY A 101 -17.23 -1.09 5.17
CA GLY A 101 -18.11 -1.92 4.36
C GLY A 101 -18.84 -2.99 5.14
N ARG A 102 -19.60 -3.79 4.40
CA ARG A 102 -20.39 -4.92 4.87
C ARG A 102 -20.06 -6.13 4.02
N TYR A 103 -20.10 -7.31 4.63
CA TYR A 103 -19.75 -8.56 3.97
C TYR A 103 -20.99 -9.45 3.86
N TYR A 104 -21.18 -10.07 2.69
CA TYR A 104 -22.32 -10.91 2.39
C TYR A 104 -21.84 -12.23 1.78
N ARG A 105 -22.39 -13.35 2.25
CA ARG A 105 -22.18 -14.65 1.62
C ARG A 105 -23.12 -14.79 0.43
N VAL A 106 -22.57 -14.96 -0.76
CA VAL A 106 -23.32 -15.18 -2.01
C VAL A 106 -23.04 -16.60 -2.49
N ALA A 107 -24.09 -17.33 -2.89
CA ALA A 107 -23.98 -18.67 -3.47
C ALA A 107 -24.89 -18.77 -4.70
N PHE A 108 -24.36 -19.35 -5.78
CA PHE A 108 -25.08 -19.55 -7.03
C PHE A 108 -25.55 -21.01 -7.12
N TYR A 109 -26.82 -21.21 -7.49
CA TYR A 109 -27.40 -22.52 -7.70
C TYR A 109 -28.06 -22.56 -9.09
N GLY A 110 -27.72 -23.57 -9.89
CA GLY A 110 -28.26 -23.77 -11.24
C GLY A 110 -27.29 -24.60 -12.08
N GLN A 111 -27.81 -25.53 -12.87
CA GLN A 111 -27.03 -26.30 -13.84
C GLN A 111 -27.05 -25.54 -15.17
N ALA A 112 -25.88 -25.19 -15.71
CA ALA A 112 -25.80 -24.68 -17.08
C ALA A 112 -26.21 -25.83 -18.02
N VAL A 113 -27.37 -25.69 -18.66
CA VAL A 113 -27.87 -26.64 -19.66
C VAL A 113 -26.98 -26.59 -20.90
#